data_AF-A0A8D8SPS3-F1
#
_entry.id   AF-A0A8D8SPS3-F1
#
_cell.length_a   1.000
_cell.length_b   1.000
_cell.length_c   1.000
_cell.angle_alpha   90.00
_cell.angle_beta   90.00
_cell.angle_gamma   90.00
#
_symmetry.space_group_name_H-M   'P 1'
#
loop_
_entity.id
_entity.type
_entity.pdbx_description
1 polymer ?
#
loop_
_entity_poly.entity_id
_entity_poly.type
_entity_poly.pdbx_seq_one_letter_code
_entity_poly.pdbx_strand_id
1 'polypeptide(L)'
;MQQFHSLSLSLFTGIHFELCYADLIISSDSRIHCIQTSHSLSIVGKSRGLVLSSGCNNSIQIRSPHEVQCVSLMLGLSHVQAKQSIQDFPRLLLHRAYGRRLGKTLFDVQTQETEEDEATR
;
A
#
# COMPACT_ATOMS: atom_id res chain seq x y z
N MET A 1 23.06 -5.89 -11.95
CA MET A 1 23.36 -5.98 -10.50
C MET A 1 23.10 -4.69 -9.71
N GLN A 2 23.43 -3.50 -10.22
CA GLN A 2 23.23 -2.23 -9.48
C GLN A 2 21.78 -1.94 -9.05
N GLN A 3 20.77 -2.24 -9.89
CA GLN A 3 19.38 -1.96 -9.54
C GLN A 3 18.86 -2.82 -8.37
N PHE A 4 19.30 -4.07 -8.26
CA PHE A 4 18.92 -4.96 -7.15
C PHE A 4 19.47 -4.48 -5.81
N HIS A 5 20.66 -3.87 -5.80
CA HIS A 5 21.26 -3.32 -4.59
C HIS A 5 20.54 -2.06 -4.08
N SER A 6 20.07 -1.20 -4.99
CA SER A 6 19.28 -0.02 -4.62
C SER A 6 17.92 -0.39 -4.02
N LEU A 7 17.29 -1.45 -4.52
CA LEU A 7 16.01 -1.95 -4.05
C LEU A 7 16.06 -2.55 -2.64
N SER A 8 17.14 -3.28 -2.30
CA SER A 8 17.31 -3.77 -0.93
C SER A 8 17.62 -2.65 0.06
N LEU A 9 18.35 -1.61 -0.39
CA LEU A 9 18.64 -0.43 0.43
C LEU A 9 17.38 0.41 0.71
N SER A 10 16.48 0.57 -0.26
CA SER A 10 15.26 1.37 -0.09
C SER A 10 14.33 0.79 0.99
N LEU A 11 14.26 -0.53 1.11
CA LEU A 11 13.52 -1.25 2.15
C LEU A 11 14.04 -0.93 3.56
N PHE A 12 15.35 -0.76 3.72
CA PHE A 12 15.95 -0.37 5.00
C PHE A 12 15.69 1.09 5.36
N THR A 13 15.43 1.95 4.37
CA THR A 13 15.19 3.39 4.57
C THR A 13 13.73 3.77 4.85
N GLY A 14 12.81 2.80 4.94
CA GLY A 14 11.39 3.05 5.17
C GLY A 14 10.63 3.55 3.93
N ILE A 15 11.17 3.30 2.74
CA ILE A 15 10.50 3.53 1.47
C ILE A 15 9.58 2.35 1.19
N HIS A 16 8.37 2.65 0.70
CA HIS A 16 7.37 1.66 0.31
C HIS A 16 7.12 1.78 -1.20
N PHE A 17 6.87 0.64 -1.84
CA PHE A 17 6.51 0.60 -3.26
C PHE A 17 5.01 0.37 -3.41
N GLU A 18 4.37 1.12 -4.28
CA GLU A 18 2.95 0.96 -4.59
C GLU A 18 2.76 0.01 -5.78
N LEU A 19 1.77 -0.86 -5.69
CA LEU A 19 1.32 -1.72 -6.77
C LEU A 19 -0.20 -1.57 -6.95
N CYS A 20 -0.59 -1.02 -8.11
CA CYS A 20 -1.98 -0.76 -8.45
C CYS A 20 -2.63 -2.00 -9.09
N TYR A 21 -3.71 -2.52 -8.52
CA TYR A 21 -4.37 -3.69 -9.10
C TYR A 21 -5.25 -3.37 -10.32
N ALA A 22 -5.59 -2.10 -10.58
CA ALA A 22 -6.33 -1.70 -11.77
C ALA A 22 -5.68 -2.21 -13.07
N ASP A 23 -4.34 -2.21 -13.12
CA ASP A 23 -3.56 -2.67 -14.27
C ASP A 23 -3.76 -4.16 -14.57
N LEU A 24 -4.14 -4.97 -13.58
CA LEU A 24 -4.53 -6.36 -13.82
C LEU A 24 -5.89 -6.47 -14.49
N ILE A 25 -6.83 -5.58 -14.17
CA ILE A 25 -8.23 -5.71 -14.58
C ILE A 25 -8.44 -5.13 -15.98
N ILE A 26 -7.84 -3.98 -16.27
CA ILE A 26 -8.20 -3.15 -17.43
C ILE A 26 -7.63 -3.68 -18.75
N SER A 27 -6.34 -4.00 -18.80
CA SER A 27 -5.61 -4.28 -20.05
C SER A 27 -4.86 -5.60 -19.96
N SER A 28 -4.92 -6.42 -21.02
CA SER A 28 -4.15 -7.66 -21.12
C SER A 28 -2.64 -7.41 -21.17
N ASP A 29 -2.21 -6.35 -21.85
CA ASP A 29 -0.79 -6.01 -21.99
C ASP A 29 -0.22 -5.49 -20.66
N SER A 30 -0.97 -4.64 -19.97
CA SER A 30 -0.59 -4.14 -18.65
C SER A 30 -0.57 -5.25 -17.61
N ARG A 31 -1.48 -6.24 -17.73
CA ARG A 31 -1.56 -7.38 -16.81
C ARG A 31 -0.31 -8.23 -16.82
N ILE A 32 0.22 -8.56 -18.01
CA ILE A 32 1.45 -9.36 -18.13
C ILE A 32 2.61 -8.63 -17.45
N HIS A 33 2.79 -7.35 -17.75
CA HIS A 33 3.84 -6.54 -17.14
C HIS A 33 3.66 -6.41 -15.63
N CYS A 34 2.45 -6.14 -15.15
CA CYS A 34 2.17 -5.99 -13.73
C CYS A 34 2.49 -7.28 -12.95
N ILE A 35 2.10 -8.44 -13.48
CA ILE A 35 2.42 -9.74 -12.88
C ILE A 35 3.95 -9.94 -12.87
N GLN A 36 4.64 -9.73 -14.00
CA GLN A 36 6.10 -9.90 -14.10
C GLN A 36 6.87 -8.98 -13.14
N THR A 37 6.48 -7.70 -13.07
CA THR A 37 7.08 -6.71 -12.17
C THR A 37 6.82 -7.08 -10.71
N SER A 38 5.61 -7.50 -10.36
CA SER A 38 5.28 -7.92 -8.99
C SER A 38 6.09 -9.12 -8.53
N HIS A 39 6.20 -10.15 -9.38
CA HIS A 39 7.03 -11.33 -9.07
C HIS A 39 8.51 -10.98 -8.97
N SER A 40 9.00 -10.08 -9.82
CA SER A 40 10.38 -9.58 -9.71
C SER A 40 10.60 -8.84 -8.39
N LEU A 41 9.64 -8.02 -7.97
CA LEU A 41 9.70 -7.25 -6.74
C LEU A 41 9.59 -8.14 -5.49
N SER A 42 8.77 -9.20 -5.53
CA SER A 42 8.64 -10.16 -4.43
C SER A 42 9.92 -10.96 -4.22
N ILE A 43 10.58 -11.40 -5.31
CA ILE A 43 11.86 -12.12 -5.26
C ILE A 43 12.97 -11.24 -4.68
N VAL A 44 13.09 -10.00 -5.17
CA VAL A 44 14.19 -9.09 -4.79
C VAL A 44 13.97 -8.47 -3.42
N GLY A 45 12.77 -7.98 -3.17
CA GLY A 45 12.42 -7.24 -1.95
C GLY A 45 11.89 -8.09 -0.81
N LYS A 46 11.79 -9.42 -1.00
CA LYS A 46 11.14 -10.35 -0.06
C LYS A 46 9.72 -9.90 0.31
N SER A 47 9.07 -9.16 -0.60
CA SER A 47 7.75 -8.55 -0.42
C SER A 47 7.60 -7.67 0.83
N ARG A 48 8.69 -7.10 1.33
CA ARG A 48 8.64 -6.16 2.46
C ARG A 48 8.31 -4.77 1.92
N GLY A 49 7.39 -4.04 2.56
CA GLY A 49 7.09 -2.65 2.21
C GLY A 49 6.36 -2.45 0.87
N LEU A 50 5.63 -3.45 0.38
CA LEU A 50 4.76 -3.31 -0.79
C LEU A 50 3.36 -2.88 -0.36
N VAL A 51 2.83 -1.81 -0.93
CA VAL A 51 1.49 -1.29 -0.67
C VAL A 51 0.61 -1.62 -1.87
N LEU A 52 -0.54 -2.25 -1.61
CA LEU A 52 -1.53 -2.50 -2.65
C LEU A 52 -2.56 -1.38 -2.66
N SER A 53 -2.77 -0.80 -3.83
CA SER A 53 -3.76 0.25 -4.05
C SER A 53 -4.64 -0.08 -5.24
N SER A 54 -5.75 0.63 -5.37
CA SER A 54 -6.67 0.45 -6.48
C SER A 54 -6.11 0.99 -7.79
N GLY A 55 -5.58 2.22 -7.80
CA GLY A 55 -5.16 2.90 -9.04
C GLY A 55 -6.31 3.04 -10.06
N CYS A 56 -7.56 2.88 -9.62
CA CYS A 56 -8.73 2.85 -10.49
C CYS A 56 -9.17 4.27 -10.85
N ASN A 57 -9.44 4.52 -12.13
CA ASN A 57 -10.03 5.79 -12.59
C ASN A 57 -11.56 5.81 -12.47
N ASN A 58 -12.18 4.63 -12.40
CA ASN A 58 -13.65 4.47 -12.35
C ASN A 58 -14.07 3.73 -11.08
N SER A 59 -15.18 4.15 -10.48
CA SER A 59 -15.74 3.52 -9.26
C SER A 59 -16.07 2.04 -9.45
N ILE A 60 -16.49 1.64 -10.65
CA ILE A 60 -16.85 0.25 -11.01
C ILE A 60 -15.65 -0.71 -10.90
N GLN A 61 -14.42 -0.18 -10.96
CA GLN A 61 -13.20 -0.97 -10.88
C GLN A 61 -12.71 -1.17 -9.45
N ILE A 62 -13.31 -0.49 -8.47
CA ILE A 62 -12.98 -0.68 -7.06
C ILE A 62 -13.42 -2.08 -6.64
N ARG A 63 -12.58 -2.75 -5.85
CA ARG A 63 -12.81 -4.09 -5.31
C ARG A 63 -12.83 -4.06 -3.80
N SER A 64 -13.50 -5.05 -3.20
CA SER A 64 -13.51 -5.19 -1.75
C SER A 64 -12.10 -5.57 -1.23
N PRO A 65 -11.71 -5.19 -0.01
CA PRO A 65 -10.39 -5.52 0.53
C PRO A 65 -10.07 -7.03 0.51
N HIS A 66 -11.09 -7.88 0.65
CA HIS A 66 -10.96 -9.33 0.56
C HIS A 66 -10.62 -9.80 -0.86
N GLU A 67 -11.26 -9.24 -1.88
CA GLU A 67 -10.93 -9.55 -3.27
C GLU A 67 -9.52 -9.09 -3.64
N VAL A 68 -9.12 -7.91 -3.14
CA VAL A 68 -7.74 -7.41 -3.30
C VAL A 68 -6.74 -8.38 -2.67
N GLN A 69 -7.09 -9.01 -1.54
CA GLN A 69 -6.27 -10.05 -0.94
C GLN A 69 -6.13 -11.27 -1.86
N CYS A 70 -7.18 -11.71 -2.54
CA CYS A 70 -7.05 -12.79 -3.53
C CYS A 70 -6.15 -12.40 -4.71
N VAL A 71 -6.28 -11.17 -5.23
CA VAL A 71 -5.43 -10.64 -6.30
C VAL A 71 -3.96 -10.60 -5.88
N SER A 72 -3.69 -10.22 -4.64
CA SER A 72 -2.34 -10.16 -4.08
C SER A 72 -1.62 -11.52 -4.09
N LEU A 73 -2.36 -12.63 -3.96
CA LEU A 73 -1.79 -13.97 -4.03
C LEU A 73 -1.33 -14.30 -5.46
N MET A 74 -2.08 -13.88 -6.48
CA MET A 74 -1.70 -14.04 -7.90
C MET A 74 -0.41 -13.26 -8.22
N LEU A 75 -0.21 -12.16 -7.50
CA LEU A 75 0.95 -11.28 -7.60
C LEU A 75 2.20 -11.83 -6.87
N GLY A 76 2.11 -13.02 -6.26
CA GLY A 76 3.23 -13.71 -5.63
C GLY A 76 3.44 -13.37 -4.15
N LEU A 77 2.45 -12.77 -3.49
CA LEU A 77 2.49 -12.47 -2.06
C LEU A 77 1.92 -13.64 -1.24
N SER A 78 2.42 -13.82 -0.02
CA SER A 78 1.80 -14.72 0.95
C SER A 78 0.56 -14.07 1.59
N HIS A 79 -0.34 -14.88 2.17
CA HIS A 79 -1.54 -14.36 2.82
C HIS A 79 -1.24 -13.36 3.96
N VAL A 80 -0.12 -13.56 4.67
CA VAL A 80 0.35 -12.65 5.71
C VAL A 80 0.84 -11.34 5.10
N GLN A 81 1.68 -11.42 4.06
CA GLN A 81 2.21 -10.25 3.36
C GLN A 81 1.10 -9.43 2.69
N ALA A 82 0.13 -10.12 2.10
CA ALA A 82 -1.06 -9.52 1.51
C ALA A 82 -1.83 -8.67 2.52
N LYS A 83 -2.08 -9.23 3.71
CA LYS A 83 -2.76 -8.51 4.79
C LYS A 83 -1.98 -7.26 5.20
N GLN A 84 -0.66 -7.41 5.38
CA GLN A 84 0.22 -6.29 5.73
C GLN A 84 0.24 -5.19 4.65
N SER A 85 0.20 -5.59 3.38
CA SER A 85 0.22 -4.68 2.22
C SER A 85 -1.04 -3.84 2.09
N ILE A 86 -2.18 -4.36 2.54
CA ILE A 86 -3.49 -3.68 2.48
C ILE A 86 -3.75 -2.84 3.74
N GLN A 87 -3.30 -3.31 4.92
CA GLN A 87 -3.68 -2.70 6.20
C GLN A 87 -2.52 -1.99 6.92
N ASP A 88 -1.41 -2.69 7.14
CA ASP A 88 -0.37 -2.24 8.09
C ASP A 88 0.60 -1.25 7.45
N PHE A 89 1.08 -1.55 6.24
CA PHE A 89 2.03 -0.70 5.52
C PHE A 89 1.43 0.65 5.11
N PRO A 90 0.19 0.74 4.58
CA PRO A 90 -0.43 2.03 4.29
C PRO A 90 -0.61 2.88 5.55
N ARG A 91 -0.99 2.27 6.68
CA ARG A 91 -1.11 2.97 7.97
C ARG A 91 0.23 3.52 8.44
N LEU A 92 1.27 2.70 8.42
CA LEU A 92 2.63 3.13 8.78
C LEU A 92 3.14 4.25 7.85
N LEU A 93 2.84 4.15 6.56
CA LEU A 93 3.20 5.16 5.56
C LEU A 93 2.50 6.49 5.84
N LEU A 94 1.21 6.46 6.18
CA LEU A 94 0.45 7.65 6.58
C LEU A 94 1.04 8.30 7.84
N HIS A 95 1.36 7.51 8.87
CA HIS A 95 2.02 8.06 10.08
C HIS A 95 3.37 8.71 9.75
N ARG A 96 4.17 8.10 8.87
CA ARG A 96 5.45 8.68 8.41
C ARG A 96 5.25 9.94 7.58
N ALA A 97 4.25 9.96 6.70
CA ALA A 97 3.89 11.14 5.91
C ALA A 97 3.44 12.29 6.81
N TYR A 98 2.65 11.98 7.83
CA TYR A 98 2.24 12.94 8.85
C TYR A 98 3.44 13.51 9.61
N GLY A 99 4.37 12.64 10.04
CA GLY A 99 5.61 13.06 10.69
C GLY A 99 6.50 13.94 9.80
N ARG A 100 6.52 13.73 8.48
CA ARG A 100 7.21 14.64 7.55
C ARG A 100 6.56 16.01 7.47
N ARG A 101 5.23 16.09 7.58
CA ARG A 101 4.49 17.36 7.57
C ARG A 101 4.73 18.17 8.83
N LEU A 102 4.84 17.51 9.99
CA LEU A 102 4.95 18.17 11.29
C LEU A 102 6.41 18.37 11.79
N GLY A 103 7.38 17.63 11.25
CA GLY A 103 8.78 17.69 11.70
C GLY A 103 9.12 16.66 12.79
N LYS A 104 10.38 16.65 13.24
CA LYS A 104 10.91 15.66 14.21
C LYS A 104 10.28 15.87 15.59
N THR A 105 9.14 15.23 15.81
CA THR A 105 8.45 14.98 17.09
C THR A 105 7.59 16.15 17.59
N LEU A 106 6.28 16.09 17.30
CA LEU A 106 5.22 16.73 18.08
C LEU A 106 4.00 15.80 18.04
N PHE A 107 3.38 15.58 19.20
CA PHE A 107 2.08 14.90 19.27
C PHE A 107 1.02 15.86 18.75
N ASP A 108 0.27 15.45 17.73
CA ASP A 108 -0.92 16.18 17.28
C ASP A 108 -2.11 15.66 18.09
N VAL A 109 -2.63 16.50 18.98
CA VAL A 109 -3.78 16.18 19.81
C VAL A 109 -4.99 16.81 19.16
N GLN A 110 -5.85 15.98 18.58
CA GLN A 110 -7.15 16.42 18.07
C GLN A 110 -8.22 16.08 19.10
N THR A 111 -8.88 17.09 19.63
CA THR A 111 -10.07 16.93 20.44
C THR A 111 -11.20 16.54 19.50
N GLN A 112 -11.78 15.35 19.69
CA GLN A 112 -13.01 14.99 18.97
C GLN A 112 -14.18 15.66 19.69
N GLU A 113 -14.86 16.58 19.02
CA GLU A 113 -16.18 17.01 19.43
C GLU A 113 -17.15 15.87 19.10
N THR A 114 -17.67 15.22 20.14
CA THR A 114 -18.70 14.20 19.99
C THR A 114 -20.01 14.93 19.73
N GLU A 115 -20.76 14.51 18.70
CA GLU A 115 -22.08 15.07 18.33
C GLU A 115 -23.15 14.99 19.46
N GLU A 116 -22.82 14.42 20.62
CA GLU A 116 -23.66 14.40 21.82
C GLU A 116 -23.76 15.78 22.51
N ASP A 117 -22.83 16.71 22.28
CA ASP A 117 -22.80 18.03 22.94
C ASP A 117 -23.70 19.10 22.27
N GLU A 118 -24.21 18.86 21.06
CA GLU A 118 -25.14 19.77 20.37
C GLU A 118 -26.62 19.57 20.77
N ALA A 119 -26.98 18.43 21.37
CA ALA A 119 -28.37 18.13 21.71
C ALA A 119 -28.88 18.81 23.01
N THR A 120 -28.03 19.57 23.71
CA THR A 120 -28.36 20.19 25.03
C THR A 120 -28.18 21.72 25.07
N ARG A 121 -28.11 22.42 23.93
CA ARG A 121 -28.06 23.90 23.88
C ARG A 121 -29.32 24.54 23.31
#